data_AF-A0A662TXC6-F1
#
_entry.id   AF-A0A662TXC6-F1
#
_cell.length_a   1.000
_cell.length_b   1.000
_cell.length_c   1.000
_cell.angle_alpha   90.00
_cell.angle_beta   90.00
_cell.angle_gamma   90.00
#
_symmetry.space_group_name_H-M   'P 1'
#
loop_
_entity.id
_entity.type
_entity.pdbx_description
1 polymer ?
#
loop_
_entity_poly.entity_id
_entity_poly.type
_entity_poly.pdbx_seq_one_letter_code
_entity_poly.pdbx_strand_id
1 'polypeptide(L)'
;MRKTEDYAECTYCGKTEKADYICVESHYICEECRLAKPEEIVRKTCMSTKMLDPLKVAVLIMKHPAIPIHGPEHHYIVSCSILASLRNLGVFNIDGFTFGRAISRAKRIVYGSCGLLGVCGAAAGVGIAVSIALNANMMSDKERSLAMKATSEALDAIQRLGGPRCCKLSTYTAIITAVRFFKIELGISIPMNENLTPCWFRFRNSECLKEKCPYYV
;
A
#
# COMPACT_ATOMS: atom_id res chain seq x y z
N MET A 1 -6.15 -27.14 1.47
CA MET A 1 -7.18 -26.56 0.59
C MET A 1 -8.31 -27.59 0.46
N ARG A 2 -9.56 -27.16 0.34
CA ARG A 2 -10.69 -28.06 0.08
C ARG A 2 -11.18 -27.84 -1.36
N LYS A 3 -11.43 -28.92 -2.09
CA LYS A 3 -12.13 -28.85 -3.37
C LYS A 3 -13.59 -28.47 -3.11
N THR A 4 -14.17 -27.61 -3.94
CA THR A 4 -15.60 -27.28 -3.88
C THR A 4 -16.11 -26.98 -5.30
N GLU A 5 -17.42 -26.84 -5.43
CA GLU A 5 -18.09 -26.27 -6.61
C GLU A 5 -19.01 -25.10 -6.22
N ASP A 6 -18.90 -24.64 -4.97
CA ASP A 6 -19.64 -23.50 -4.44
C ASP A 6 -19.18 -22.19 -5.11
N TYR A 7 -20.07 -21.20 -5.12
CA TYR A 7 -19.69 -19.84 -5.48
C TYR A 7 -18.90 -19.21 -4.33
N ALA A 8 -17.78 -18.56 -4.67
CA ALA A 8 -16.97 -17.81 -3.71
C ALA A 8 -16.53 -16.47 -4.28
N GLU A 9 -16.38 -15.50 -3.39
CA GLU A 9 -15.89 -14.16 -3.72
C GLU A 9 -14.36 -14.15 -3.72
N CYS A 10 -13.76 -13.62 -4.80
CA CYS A 10 -12.31 -13.49 -4.90
C CYS A 10 -11.79 -12.45 -3.90
N THR A 11 -10.83 -12.88 -3.07
CA THR A 11 -10.18 -12.08 -2.02
C THR A 11 -9.59 -10.76 -2.52
N TYR A 12 -9.16 -10.71 -3.79
CA TYR A 12 -8.54 -9.52 -4.36
C TYR A 12 -9.50 -8.70 -5.22
N CYS A 13 -10.24 -9.28 -6.15
CA CYS A 13 -11.08 -8.48 -7.06
C CYS A 13 -12.58 -8.41 -6.69
N GLY A 14 -13.04 -9.17 -5.70
CA GLY A 14 -14.46 -9.22 -5.31
C GLY A 14 -15.37 -9.93 -6.32
N LYS A 15 -14.83 -10.50 -7.40
CA LYS A 15 -15.60 -11.26 -8.38
C LYS A 15 -16.12 -12.54 -7.71
N THR A 16 -17.41 -12.79 -7.82
CA THR A 16 -18.04 -14.04 -7.36
C THR A 16 -18.19 -15.00 -8.54
N GLU A 17 -17.60 -16.19 -8.42
CA GLU A 17 -17.65 -17.24 -9.45
C GLU A 17 -17.55 -18.63 -8.79
N LYS A 18 -17.75 -19.70 -9.57
CA LYS A 18 -17.57 -21.07 -9.07
C LYS A 18 -16.10 -21.28 -8.70
N ALA A 19 -15.86 -21.74 -7.48
CA ALA A 19 -14.53 -21.98 -6.97
C ALA A 19 -14.16 -23.45 -7.09
N ASP A 20 -13.02 -23.76 -7.71
CA ASP A 20 -12.51 -25.14 -7.73
C ASP A 20 -11.93 -25.55 -6.36
N TYR A 21 -11.37 -24.57 -5.64
CA TYR A 21 -10.73 -24.75 -4.35
C TYR A 21 -10.91 -23.53 -3.45
N ILE A 22 -11.12 -23.77 -2.16
CA ILE A 22 -11.12 -22.74 -1.11
C ILE A 22 -10.07 -23.12 -0.06
N CYS A 23 -9.32 -22.14 0.46
CA CYS A 23 -8.35 -22.41 1.51
C CYS A 23 -9.05 -22.68 2.87
N VAL A 24 -8.31 -23.16 3.87
CA VAL A 24 -8.88 -23.50 5.19
C VAL A 24 -9.41 -22.28 5.95
N GLU A 25 -8.95 -21.08 5.59
CA GLU A 25 -9.42 -19.79 6.11
C GLU A 25 -10.51 -19.17 5.21
N SER A 26 -11.16 -19.96 4.36
CA SER A 26 -12.21 -19.52 3.43
C SER A 26 -11.78 -18.51 2.36
N HIS A 27 -10.49 -18.33 2.11
CA HIS A 27 -10.01 -17.48 1.01
C HIS A 27 -10.13 -18.19 -0.34
N TYR A 28 -10.66 -17.47 -1.32
CA TYR A 28 -10.69 -17.82 -2.73
C TYR A 28 -9.95 -16.78 -3.57
N ILE A 29 -9.26 -17.20 -4.63
CA ILE A 29 -8.58 -16.32 -5.59
C ILE A 29 -8.93 -16.81 -7.00
N CYS A 30 -9.62 -15.97 -7.78
CA CYS A 30 -9.95 -16.26 -9.18
C CYS A 30 -8.70 -16.41 -10.06
N GLU A 31 -8.83 -17.11 -11.18
CA GLU A 31 -7.72 -17.35 -12.11
C GLU A 31 -7.03 -16.07 -12.56
N GLU A 32 -7.81 -15.05 -12.92
CA GLU A 32 -7.26 -13.77 -13.37
C GLU A 32 -6.45 -13.05 -12.28
N CYS A 33 -6.76 -13.26 -11.00
CA CYS A 33 -5.95 -12.69 -9.91
C CYS A 33 -4.72 -13.55 -9.65
N ARG A 34 -4.81 -14.88 -9.74
CA ARG A 34 -3.66 -15.78 -9.61
C ARG A 34 -2.55 -15.47 -10.63
N LEU A 35 -2.95 -15.13 -11.86
CA LEU A 35 -2.05 -14.82 -12.97
C LEU A 35 -1.73 -13.32 -13.10
N ALA A 36 -2.30 -12.47 -12.24
CA ALA A 36 -2.15 -11.03 -12.34
C ALA A 36 -0.71 -10.57 -12.13
N LYS A 37 -0.29 -9.60 -12.94
CA LYS A 37 0.95 -8.85 -12.71
C LYS A 37 0.85 -7.97 -11.47
N PRO A 38 1.96 -7.52 -10.88
CA PRO A 38 1.95 -6.67 -9.69
C PRO A 38 1.02 -5.45 -9.79
N GLU A 39 1.08 -4.66 -10.85
CA GLU A 39 0.21 -3.48 -11.01
C GLU A 39 -1.28 -3.84 -11.16
N GLU A 40 -1.57 -4.98 -11.80
CA GLU A 40 -2.93 -5.46 -12.02
C GLU A 40 -3.54 -5.90 -10.70
N ILE A 41 -2.80 -6.66 -9.87
CA ILE A 41 -3.30 -7.09 -8.57
C ILE A 41 -3.50 -5.89 -7.63
N VAL A 42 -2.60 -4.90 -7.64
CA VAL A 42 -2.81 -3.65 -6.87
C VAL A 42 -4.10 -2.97 -7.32
N ARG A 43 -4.26 -2.75 -8.63
CA ARG A 43 -5.45 -2.06 -9.17
C ARG A 43 -6.73 -2.81 -8.84
N LYS A 44 -6.79 -4.12 -9.09
CA LYS A 44 -7.96 -4.97 -8.81
C LYS A 44 -8.33 -4.90 -7.33
N THR A 45 -7.34 -5.00 -6.43
CA THR A 45 -7.56 -4.96 -4.98
C THR A 45 -8.04 -3.61 -4.48
N CYS A 46 -7.41 -2.53 -4.92
CA CYS A 46 -7.80 -1.18 -4.51
C CYS A 46 -9.16 -0.78 -5.10
N MET A 47 -9.52 -1.28 -6.28
CA MET A 47 -10.83 -1.03 -6.87
C MET A 47 -11.96 -1.72 -6.10
N SER A 48 -11.77 -2.98 -5.68
CA SER A 48 -12.80 -3.81 -5.04
C SER A 48 -12.93 -3.59 -3.53
N THR A 49 -11.84 -3.25 -2.85
CA THR A 49 -11.80 -3.24 -1.39
C THR A 49 -12.73 -2.20 -0.78
N LYS A 50 -13.39 -2.60 0.32
CA LYS A 50 -14.19 -1.73 1.19
C LYS A 50 -13.47 -1.40 2.50
N MET A 51 -12.22 -1.84 2.66
CA MET A 51 -11.43 -1.60 3.86
C MET A 51 -11.14 -0.10 4.02
N LEU A 52 -11.27 0.40 5.26
CA LEU A 52 -10.89 1.78 5.61
C LEU A 52 -9.44 1.89 6.04
N ASP A 53 -8.86 0.80 6.56
CA ASP A 53 -7.48 0.75 7.04
C ASP A 53 -6.49 0.55 5.86
N PRO A 54 -5.68 1.56 5.51
CA PRO A 54 -4.77 1.48 4.37
C PRO A 54 -3.64 0.48 4.60
N LEU A 55 -3.26 0.22 5.86
CA LEU A 55 -2.24 -0.76 6.17
C LEU A 55 -2.77 -2.17 5.91
N LYS A 56 -4.03 -2.46 6.26
CA LYS A 56 -4.67 -3.74 5.92
C LYS A 56 -4.77 -3.95 4.41
N VAL A 57 -5.11 -2.91 3.65
CA VAL A 57 -5.11 -2.97 2.17
C VAL A 57 -3.71 -3.31 1.64
N ALA A 58 -2.68 -2.60 2.11
CA ALA A 58 -1.30 -2.84 1.67
C ALA A 58 -0.82 -4.24 2.05
N VAL A 59 -1.13 -4.71 3.26
CA VAL A 59 -0.78 -6.06 3.73
C VAL A 59 -1.44 -7.13 2.87
N LEU A 60 -2.73 -6.97 2.56
CA LEU A 60 -3.46 -7.88 1.68
C LEU A 60 -2.76 -8.00 0.32
N ILE A 61 -2.47 -6.86 -0.30
CA ILE A 61 -1.77 -6.81 -1.58
C ILE A 61 -0.38 -7.47 -1.50
N MET A 62 0.41 -7.14 -0.48
CA MET A 62 1.76 -7.67 -0.30
C MET A 62 1.80 -9.18 -0.01
N LYS A 63 0.69 -9.79 0.41
CA LYS A 63 0.57 -11.25 0.55
C LYS A 63 0.47 -11.97 -0.81
N HIS A 64 0.13 -11.26 -1.89
CA HIS A 64 0.05 -11.85 -3.21
C HIS A 64 1.43 -12.33 -3.70
N PRO A 65 1.55 -13.55 -4.27
CA PRO A 65 2.85 -14.09 -4.72
C PRO A 65 3.59 -13.24 -5.76
N ALA A 66 2.85 -12.45 -6.58
CA ALA A 66 3.45 -11.55 -7.55
C ALA A 66 4.23 -10.38 -6.90
N ILE A 67 3.97 -10.07 -5.62
CA ILE A 67 4.64 -8.95 -4.94
C ILE A 67 5.89 -9.48 -4.24
N PRO A 68 7.11 -9.04 -4.65
CA PRO A 68 8.34 -9.48 -4.02
C PRO A 68 8.47 -8.95 -2.59
N ILE A 69 9.46 -9.45 -1.85
CA ILE A 69 9.80 -8.90 -0.52
C ILE A 69 10.29 -7.46 -0.66
N HIS A 70 11.06 -7.20 -1.71
CA HIS A 70 11.55 -5.88 -2.05
C HIS A 70 11.36 -5.61 -3.52
N GLY A 71 11.05 -4.38 -3.87
CA GLY A 71 10.85 -3.99 -5.26
C GLY A 71 10.05 -2.71 -5.40
N PRO A 72 10.06 -2.10 -6.61
CA PRO A 72 9.35 -0.86 -6.88
C PRO A 72 7.82 -0.96 -6.71
N GLU A 73 7.29 -2.18 -6.61
CA GLU A 73 5.88 -2.47 -6.35
C GLU A 73 5.39 -1.74 -5.10
N HIS A 74 6.23 -1.72 -4.06
CA HIS A 74 5.92 -1.09 -2.77
C HIS A 74 5.65 0.41 -2.88
N HIS A 75 6.18 1.07 -3.91
CA HIS A 75 6.01 2.51 -4.12
C HIS A 75 4.55 2.83 -4.47
N TYR A 76 3.95 2.07 -5.39
CA TYR A 76 2.54 2.25 -5.76
C TYR A 76 1.57 1.51 -4.84
N ILE A 77 2.00 0.46 -4.13
CA ILE A 77 1.18 -0.16 -3.08
C ILE A 77 0.82 0.87 -2.01
N VAL A 78 1.80 1.66 -1.55
CA VAL A 78 1.55 2.72 -0.55
C VAL A 78 0.53 3.73 -1.08
N SER A 79 0.75 4.27 -2.29
CA SER A 79 -0.11 5.32 -2.82
C SER A 79 -1.53 4.82 -3.08
N CYS A 80 -1.69 3.65 -3.71
CA CYS A 80 -3.00 3.07 -4.00
C CYS A 80 -3.75 2.65 -2.73
N SER A 81 -3.06 2.14 -1.70
CA SER A 81 -3.72 1.73 -0.46
C SER A 81 -4.31 2.93 0.29
N ILE A 82 -3.56 4.03 0.38
CA ILE A 82 -4.03 5.29 0.98
C ILE A 82 -5.23 5.83 0.19
N LEU A 83 -5.13 5.90 -1.14
CA LEU A 83 -6.20 6.39 -2.00
C LEU A 83 -7.47 5.52 -1.90
N ALA A 84 -7.34 4.20 -1.80
CA ALA A 84 -8.49 3.30 -1.61
C ALA A 84 -9.22 3.56 -0.29
N SER A 85 -8.47 3.76 0.81
CA SER A 85 -9.04 4.12 2.10
C SER A 85 -9.75 5.47 2.08
N LEU A 86 -9.12 6.49 1.48
CA LEU A 86 -9.71 7.83 1.33
C LEU A 86 -11.00 7.82 0.51
N ARG A 87 -11.03 7.01 -0.56
CA ARG A 87 -12.24 6.77 -1.35
C ARG A 87 -13.35 6.17 -0.49
N ASN A 88 -13.01 5.12 0.25
CA ASN A 88 -13.98 4.35 1.04
C ASN A 88 -14.52 5.14 2.24
N LEU A 89 -13.79 6.15 2.71
CA LEU A 89 -14.28 7.13 3.68
C LEU A 89 -15.26 8.15 3.08
N GLY A 90 -15.40 8.21 1.76
CA GLY A 90 -16.24 9.18 1.07
C GLY A 90 -15.68 10.62 1.05
N VAL A 91 -14.42 10.81 1.44
CA VAL A 91 -13.80 12.15 1.55
C VAL A 91 -13.30 12.66 0.20
N PHE A 92 -12.82 11.75 -0.66
CA PHE A 92 -12.32 12.10 -1.99
C PHE A 92 -12.97 11.21 -3.06
N ASN A 93 -13.29 11.79 -4.21
CA ASN A 93 -13.73 11.05 -5.37
C ASN A 93 -12.53 10.42 -6.09
N ILE A 94 -12.32 9.12 -5.87
CA ILE A 94 -11.18 8.36 -6.38
C ILE A 94 -11.72 7.20 -7.21
N ASP A 95 -11.41 7.21 -8.50
CA ASP A 95 -11.89 6.24 -9.49
C ASP A 95 -10.76 5.30 -9.98
N GLY A 96 -11.09 4.42 -10.93
CA GLY A 96 -10.12 3.50 -11.54
C GLY A 96 -8.97 4.22 -12.27
N PHE A 97 -9.24 5.36 -12.92
CA PHE A 97 -8.21 6.18 -13.57
C PHE A 97 -7.21 6.75 -12.55
N THR A 98 -7.69 7.08 -11.36
CA THR A 98 -6.88 7.61 -10.27
C THR A 98 -5.85 6.61 -9.77
N PHE A 99 -6.20 5.33 -9.63
CA PHE A 99 -5.22 4.28 -9.32
C PHE A 99 -4.20 4.10 -10.45
N GLY A 100 -4.62 4.15 -11.72
CA GLY A 100 -3.71 4.12 -12.86
C GLY A 100 -2.70 5.27 -12.85
N ARG A 101 -3.13 6.49 -12.51
CA ARG A 101 -2.25 7.65 -12.34
C ARG A 101 -1.26 7.46 -11.18
N ALA A 102 -1.71 6.92 -10.05
CA ALA A 102 -0.85 6.64 -8.90
C ALA A 102 0.25 5.63 -9.25
N ILE A 103 -0.11 4.54 -9.92
CA ILE A 103 0.83 3.52 -10.40
C ILE A 103 1.82 4.13 -11.39
N SER A 104 1.34 4.88 -12.39
CA SER A 104 2.18 5.53 -13.40
C SER A 104 3.21 6.47 -12.77
N ARG A 105 2.80 7.30 -11.79
CA ARG A 105 3.71 8.19 -11.07
C ARG A 105 4.74 7.41 -10.26
N ALA A 106 4.32 6.39 -9.50
CA ALA A 106 5.25 5.66 -8.63
C ALA A 106 6.24 4.77 -9.41
N LYS A 107 5.86 4.27 -10.60
CA LYS A 107 6.76 3.52 -11.49
C LYS A 107 7.93 4.36 -12.02
N ARG A 108 7.85 5.69 -11.97
CA ARG A 108 8.99 6.58 -12.29
C ARG A 108 10.07 6.57 -11.21
N ILE A 109 9.77 6.05 -10.03
CA ILE A 109 10.73 5.92 -8.94
C ILE A 109 11.49 4.61 -9.12
N VAL A 110 12.79 4.72 -9.39
CA VAL A 110 13.65 3.57 -9.66
C VAL A 110 13.79 2.67 -8.42
N TYR A 111 13.98 1.38 -8.69
CA TYR A 111 14.35 0.41 -7.66
C TYR A 111 15.65 0.84 -6.97
N GLY A 112 15.69 0.73 -5.64
CA GLY A 112 16.85 1.17 -4.86
C GLY A 112 17.00 2.68 -4.69
N SER A 113 16.00 3.49 -5.10
CA SER A 113 15.96 4.95 -4.89
C SER A 113 16.31 5.40 -3.47
N CYS A 114 15.99 4.60 -2.44
CA CYS A 114 16.37 4.86 -1.06
C CYS A 114 17.89 4.96 -0.85
N GLY A 115 18.68 4.15 -1.55
CA GLY A 115 20.15 4.16 -1.46
C GLY A 115 20.82 4.95 -2.58
N LEU A 116 20.20 5.04 -3.75
CA LEU A 116 20.76 5.73 -4.92
C LEU A 116 20.49 7.24 -4.92
N LEU A 117 19.30 7.64 -4.48
CA LEU A 117 18.82 9.02 -4.54
C LEU A 117 18.53 9.60 -3.15
N GLY A 118 18.68 8.81 -2.08
CA GLY A 118 18.30 9.20 -0.73
C GLY A 118 16.78 9.32 -0.51
N VAL A 119 15.96 8.88 -1.46
CA VAL A 119 14.49 9.01 -1.40
C VAL A 119 13.87 7.61 -1.44
N CYS A 120 13.34 7.15 -0.31
CA CYS A 120 12.59 5.90 -0.28
C CYS A 120 11.30 6.02 -1.11
N GLY A 121 11.12 5.10 -2.07
CA GLY A 121 9.92 5.12 -2.91
C GLY A 121 8.61 4.87 -2.17
N ALA A 122 8.63 4.22 -1.00
CA ALA A 122 7.46 4.14 -0.12
C ALA A 122 7.06 5.52 0.43
N ALA A 123 8.03 6.34 0.86
CA ALA A 123 7.77 7.71 1.31
C ALA A 123 7.28 8.59 0.16
N ALA A 124 7.91 8.51 -1.01
CA ALA A 124 7.42 9.19 -2.20
C ALA A 124 6.00 8.73 -2.61
N GLY A 125 5.65 7.46 -2.35
CA GLY A 125 4.29 6.94 -2.48
C GLY A 125 3.25 7.70 -1.65
N VAL A 126 3.62 8.15 -0.44
CA VAL A 126 2.76 9.01 0.40
C VAL A 126 2.53 10.35 -0.28
N GLY A 127 3.59 11.01 -0.73
CA GLY A 127 3.47 12.27 -1.47
C GLY A 127 2.64 12.14 -2.75
N ILE A 128 2.78 11.03 -3.47
CA ILE A 128 1.96 10.72 -4.65
C ILE A 128 0.47 10.63 -4.28
N ALA A 129 0.13 9.95 -3.18
CA ALA A 129 -1.25 9.87 -2.71
C ALA A 129 -1.82 11.24 -2.34
N VAL A 130 -1.07 12.04 -1.56
CA VAL A 130 -1.49 13.39 -1.16
C VAL A 130 -1.64 14.30 -2.38
N SER A 131 -0.66 14.29 -3.30
CA SER A 131 -0.73 15.05 -4.55
C SER A 131 -1.95 14.68 -5.38
N ILE A 132 -2.29 13.40 -5.48
CA ILE A 132 -3.47 12.96 -6.23
C ILE A 132 -4.76 13.37 -5.51
N ALA A 133 -4.85 13.15 -4.19
CA ALA A 133 -6.04 13.46 -3.40
C ALA A 133 -6.37 14.95 -3.43
N LEU A 134 -5.36 15.81 -3.38
CA LEU A 134 -5.50 17.27 -3.43
C LEU A 134 -5.47 17.85 -4.85
N ASN A 135 -5.42 17.01 -5.88
CA ASN A 135 -5.27 17.44 -7.28
C ASN A 135 -4.07 18.39 -7.53
N ALA A 136 -2.97 18.19 -6.78
CA ALA A 136 -1.78 19.01 -6.86
C ALA A 136 -0.98 18.76 -8.15
N ASN A 137 -0.35 19.82 -8.65
CA ASN A 137 0.63 19.78 -9.72
C ASN A 137 1.84 20.70 -9.39
N MET A 138 2.79 20.83 -10.33
CA MET A 138 4.02 21.62 -10.09
C MET A 138 3.77 23.13 -9.91
N MET A 139 2.62 23.64 -10.36
CA MET A 139 2.20 25.03 -10.23
C MET A 139 1.25 25.25 -9.04
N SER A 140 0.82 24.19 -8.34
CA SER A 140 0.01 24.32 -7.13
C SER A 140 0.84 24.92 -5.99
N ASP A 141 0.21 25.73 -5.16
CA ASP A 141 0.84 26.36 -4.00
C ASP A 141 0.79 25.44 -2.77
N LYS A 142 -0.28 25.54 -1.97
CA LYS A 142 -0.45 24.80 -0.73
C LYS A 142 -0.47 23.28 -0.94
N GLU A 143 -1.17 22.79 -1.96
CA GLU A 143 -1.36 21.36 -2.21
C GLU A 143 -0.04 20.67 -2.57
N ARG A 144 0.82 21.35 -3.34
CA ARG A 144 2.16 20.86 -3.67
C ARG A 144 3.02 20.82 -2.42
N SER A 145 2.98 21.88 -1.60
CA SER A 145 3.72 21.96 -0.34
C SER A 145 3.30 20.85 0.63
N LEU A 146 2.00 20.56 0.72
CA LEU A 146 1.48 19.44 1.51
C LEU A 146 1.97 18.08 1.00
N ALA A 147 1.97 17.85 -0.31
CA ALA A 147 2.50 16.60 -0.87
C ALA A 147 4.01 16.41 -0.59
N MET A 148 4.79 17.49 -0.67
CA MET A 148 6.21 17.48 -0.32
C MET A 148 6.42 17.26 1.18
N LYS A 149 5.63 17.92 2.03
CA LYS A 149 5.67 17.74 3.49
C LYS A 149 5.36 16.29 3.88
N ALA A 150 4.31 15.70 3.32
CA ALA A 150 3.97 14.30 3.58
C ALA A 150 5.09 13.33 3.18
N THR A 151 5.77 13.60 2.06
CA THR A 151 6.95 12.83 1.64
C THR A 151 8.09 12.98 2.64
N SER A 152 8.37 14.21 3.07
CA SER A 152 9.43 14.54 4.02
C SER A 152 9.21 13.84 5.37
N GLU A 153 8.00 13.91 5.92
CA GLU A 153 7.66 13.25 7.19
C GLU A 153 7.78 11.74 7.10
N ALA A 154 7.36 11.14 5.97
CA ALA A 154 7.52 9.71 5.75
C ALA A 154 9.00 9.30 5.61
N LEU A 155 9.81 10.12 4.95
CA LEU A 155 11.27 9.92 4.88
C LEU A 155 11.91 10.01 6.27
N ASP A 156 11.56 11.02 7.07
CA ASP A 156 12.07 11.18 8.44
C ASP A 156 11.71 9.98 9.31
N ALA A 157 10.45 9.53 9.25
CA ALA A 157 10.01 8.36 10.01
C ALA A 157 10.75 7.08 9.59
N ILE A 158 11.04 6.89 8.30
CA ILE A 158 11.75 5.71 7.79
C ILE A 158 13.23 5.76 8.14
N GLN A 159 13.89 6.91 7.95
CA GLN A 159 15.34 7.02 8.17
C GLN A 159 15.72 6.78 9.63
N ARG A 160 14.86 7.20 10.58
CA ARG A 160 15.09 6.98 12.03
C ARG A 160 15.14 5.50 12.42
N LEU A 161 14.47 4.63 11.66
CA LEU A 161 14.49 3.19 11.89
C LEU A 161 15.77 2.53 11.35
N GLY A 162 16.42 3.15 10.37
CA GLY A 162 17.69 2.73 9.81
C GLY A 162 17.70 1.29 9.26
N GLY A 163 18.91 0.71 9.23
CA GLY A 163 19.15 -0.66 8.80
C GLY A 163 19.28 -0.86 7.29
N PRO A 164 19.66 -2.07 6.83
CA PRO A 164 19.60 -2.44 5.43
C PRO A 164 18.18 -2.31 4.87
N ARG A 165 18.05 -2.27 3.54
CA ARG A 165 16.76 -2.08 2.88
C ARG A 165 15.73 -3.09 3.37
N CYS A 166 14.58 -2.59 3.84
CA CYS A 166 13.38 -3.38 4.07
C CYS A 166 12.14 -2.67 3.51
N CYS A 167 11.68 -3.06 2.31
CA CYS A 167 10.51 -2.44 1.69
C CYS A 167 9.22 -2.62 2.53
N LYS A 168 9.12 -3.70 3.33
CA LYS A 168 8.00 -3.93 4.24
C LYS A 168 7.97 -2.93 5.39
N LEU A 169 9.11 -2.73 6.07
CA LEU A 169 9.28 -1.69 7.09
C LEU A 169 8.91 -0.31 6.51
N SER A 170 9.48 0.04 5.37
CA SER A 170 9.22 1.32 4.71
C SER A 170 7.75 1.51 4.36
N THR A 171 7.05 0.49 3.83
CA THR A 171 5.62 0.55 3.53
C THR A 171 4.77 0.74 4.78
N TYR A 172 5.04 -0.02 5.85
CA TYR A 172 4.28 0.10 7.11
C TYR A 172 4.45 1.50 7.70
N THR A 173 5.69 1.94 7.86
CA THR A 173 6.02 3.27 8.40
C THR A 173 5.43 4.38 7.55
N ALA A 174 5.56 4.31 6.23
CA ALA A 174 5.01 5.31 5.32
C ALA A 174 3.49 5.46 5.47
N ILE A 175 2.75 4.34 5.54
CA ILE A 175 1.29 4.37 5.69
C ILE A 175 0.87 4.91 7.05
N ILE A 176 1.54 4.49 8.13
CA ILE A 176 1.26 5.00 9.48
C ILE A 176 1.51 6.51 9.55
N THR A 177 2.61 6.98 8.96
CA THR A 177 2.90 8.41 8.86
C THR A 177 1.85 9.14 8.02
N ALA A 178 1.41 8.56 6.90
CA ALA A 178 0.35 9.15 6.09
C ALA A 178 -0.96 9.33 6.87
N VAL A 179 -1.39 8.32 7.63
CA VAL A 179 -2.59 8.41 8.48
C VAL A 179 -2.48 9.57 9.48
N ARG A 180 -1.32 9.73 10.13
CA ARG A 180 -1.05 10.86 11.03
C ARG A 180 -1.06 12.20 10.29
N PHE A 181 -0.43 12.26 9.12
CA PHE A 181 -0.40 13.45 8.27
C PHE A 181 -1.81 13.91 7.87
N PHE A 182 -2.66 13.00 7.38
CA PHE A 182 -4.04 13.32 7.00
C PHE A 182 -4.85 13.85 8.21
N LYS A 183 -4.63 13.29 9.40
CA LYS A 183 -5.29 13.75 10.62
C LYS A 183 -4.85 15.18 11.00
N ILE A 184 -3.55 15.45 11.00
CA ILE A 184 -2.99 16.72 11.47
C ILE A 184 -3.17 17.84 10.45
N GLU A 185 -2.84 17.60 9.18
CA GLU A 185 -2.77 18.65 8.16
C GLU A 185 -4.09 18.88 7.43
N LEU A 186 -4.96 17.86 7.40
CA LEU A 186 -6.21 17.89 6.63
C LEU A 186 -7.46 17.61 7.49
N GLY A 187 -7.30 17.31 8.78
CA GLY A 187 -8.42 16.99 9.67
C GLY A 187 -9.14 15.67 9.33
N ILE A 188 -8.53 14.82 8.50
CA ILE A 188 -9.15 13.58 8.01
C ILE A 188 -8.71 12.41 8.89
N SER A 189 -9.68 11.83 9.61
CA SER A 189 -9.43 10.66 10.46
C SER A 189 -9.59 9.37 9.65
N ILE A 190 -8.47 8.77 9.26
CA ILE A 190 -8.44 7.45 8.62
C ILE A 190 -8.39 6.37 9.70
N PRO A 191 -9.37 5.46 9.80
CA PRO A 191 -9.33 4.35 10.74
C PRO A 191 -8.12 3.47 10.46
N MET A 192 -7.32 3.21 11.50
CA MET A 192 -6.19 2.29 11.44
C MET A 192 -6.07 1.61 12.79
N ASN A 193 -5.81 0.30 12.80
CA ASN A 193 -5.55 -0.38 14.06
C ASN A 193 -4.21 0.11 14.63
N GLU A 194 -4.26 0.82 15.76
CA GLU A 194 -3.06 1.36 16.42
C GLU A 194 -2.22 0.26 17.08
N ASN A 195 -2.79 -0.92 17.33
CA ASN A 195 -2.02 -2.08 17.77
C ASN A 195 -1.13 -2.53 16.61
N LEU A 196 0.19 -2.44 16.82
CA LEU A 196 1.21 -2.88 15.87
C LEU A 196 0.92 -4.31 15.45
N THR A 197 0.42 -4.47 14.22
CA THR A 197 0.19 -5.81 13.67
C THR A 197 1.55 -6.43 13.36
N PRO A 198 1.85 -7.64 13.86
CA PRO A 198 3.06 -8.38 13.51
C PRO A 198 3.33 -8.35 12.01
N CYS A 199 4.55 -8.00 11.61
CA CYS A 199 4.94 -8.09 10.21
C CYS A 199 4.89 -9.55 9.76
N TRP A 200 3.90 -9.88 8.93
CA TRP A 200 3.68 -11.23 8.41
C TRP A 200 4.84 -11.72 7.53
N PHE A 201 5.62 -10.78 6.99
CA PHE A 201 6.69 -11.04 6.04
C PHE A 201 8.06 -11.28 6.69
N ARG A 202 8.17 -11.17 8.02
CA ARG A 202 9.45 -11.25 8.75
C ARG A 202 10.22 -12.54 8.47
N PHE A 203 9.53 -13.66 8.34
CA PHE A 203 10.15 -14.98 8.08
C PHE A 203 10.59 -15.18 6.62
N ARG A 204 10.12 -14.34 5.70
CA ARG A 204 10.43 -14.42 4.27
C ARG A 204 11.49 -13.41 3.84
N ASN A 205 11.93 -12.52 4.74
CA ASN A 205 12.88 -11.47 4.44
C ASN A 205 14.24 -11.78 5.09
N SER A 206 15.23 -12.13 4.27
CA SER A 206 16.61 -12.38 4.71
C SER A 206 17.25 -11.15 5.36
N GLU A 207 16.85 -9.94 4.98
CA GLU A 207 17.34 -8.67 5.53
C GLU A 207 16.42 -8.13 6.65
N CYS A 208 15.64 -9.00 7.32
CA CYS A 208 14.80 -8.56 8.42
C CYS A 208 15.63 -7.99 9.57
N LEU A 209 15.25 -6.81 10.07
CA LEU A 209 15.90 -6.17 11.22
C LEU A 209 15.57 -6.86 12.57
N LYS A 210 14.68 -7.85 12.55
CA LYS A 210 14.21 -8.61 13.72
C LYS A 210 13.81 -7.66 14.86
N GLU A 211 14.33 -7.86 16.05
CA GLU A 211 13.99 -7.13 17.28
C GLU A 211 14.25 -5.62 17.18
N LYS A 212 15.05 -5.15 16.20
CA LYS A 212 15.25 -3.72 15.93
C LYS A 212 14.10 -3.09 15.11
N CYS A 213 13.19 -3.90 14.57
CA CYS A 213 12.03 -3.44 13.82
C CYS A 213 10.83 -3.29 14.78
N PRO A 214 10.13 -2.14 14.80
CA PRO A 214 8.93 -1.96 15.62
C PRO A 214 7.78 -2.89 15.20
N TYR A 215 7.86 -3.52 14.03
CA TYR A 215 6.87 -4.46 13.52
C TYR A 215 7.26 -5.93 13.72
N TYR A 216 8.33 -6.20 14.47
CA TYR A 216 8.75 -7.55 14.87
C TYR A 216 8.17 -7.88 16.26
N VAL A 217 6.86 -8.07 16.27
CA VAL A 217 6.05 -8.45 17.44
C VAL A 217 5.38 -9.80 17.23
#